data_AF-A0A5B6WS85-F1
#
_entry.id   AF-A0A5B6WS85-F1
#
_cell.length_a   1.000
_cell.length_b   1.000
_cell.length_c   1.000
_cell.angle_alpha   90.00
_cell.angle_beta   90.00
_cell.angle_gamma   90.00
#
_symmetry.space_group_name_H-M   'P 1'
#
loop_
_entity.id
_entity.type
_entity.pdbx_description
1 polymer ?
#
loop_
_entity_poly.entity_id
_entity_poly.type
_entity_poly.pdbx_seq_one_letter_code
_entity_poly.pdbx_strand_id
1 'polypeptide(L)'
;MIVRCKLRVLSANREMTLIFGVCVLKDDELIRKILHEAHSSCLSVYLGSTKMYNDLKKLYWWSGMKRDISEFIIKCLICQQVKAEHQVPSRLL
;
A
#
# COMPACT_ATOMS: atom_id res chain seq x y z
N MET A 1 -13.85 -9.81 5.76
CA MET A 1 -15.15 -9.39 5.17
C MET A 1 -14.93 -8.08 4.42
N ILE A 2 -15.00 -8.08 3.08
CA ILE A 2 -14.95 -6.84 2.29
C ILE A 2 -16.33 -6.20 2.40
N VAL A 3 -16.44 -5.15 3.23
CA VAL A 3 -17.66 -4.35 3.24
C VAL A 3 -17.66 -3.54 1.95
N ARG A 4 -18.50 -3.91 0.98
CA ARG A 4 -18.96 -2.93 -0.02
C ARG A 4 -19.70 -1.87 0.78
N CYS A 5 -18.99 -0.82 1.19
CA CYS A 5 -19.59 0.33 1.83
C CYS A 5 -20.47 1.00 0.78
N LYS A 6 -21.76 0.61 0.72
CA LYS A 6 -22.81 1.47 0.21
C LYS A 6 -23.03 2.51 1.29
N LEU A 7 -22.05 3.38 1.49
CA LEU A 7 -22.13 4.45 2.48
C LEU A 7 -23.16 5.44 1.92
N ARG A 8 -24.41 5.28 2.40
CA ARG A 8 -25.45 6.28 2.20
C ARG A 8 -24.94 7.54 2.90
N VAL A 9 -24.71 8.57 2.10
CA VAL A 9 -24.23 9.90 2.49
C VAL A 9 -25.04 10.40 3.69
N LEU A 10 -24.37 10.68 4.81
CA LEU A 10 -24.91 11.54 5.86
C LEU A 10 -23.90 12.62 6.24
N SER A 11 -24.14 13.79 5.64
CA SER A 11 -23.99 15.16 6.15
C SER A 11 -22.61 15.80 6.40
N ALA A 12 -22.45 16.94 5.69
CA ALA A 12 -21.96 18.24 6.16
C ALA A 12 -20.56 18.35 6.79
N ASN A 13 -19.56 18.57 5.94
CA ASN A 13 -18.82 19.85 5.86
C ASN A 13 -17.39 19.66 5.33
N ARG A 14 -17.19 20.25 4.14
CA ARG A 14 -15.94 20.72 3.51
C ARG A 14 -15.00 19.65 2.94
N GLU A 15 -15.11 19.55 1.61
CA GLU A 15 -14.25 18.91 0.60
C GLU A 15 -14.20 17.37 0.62
N MET A 16 -15.15 16.80 -0.13
CA MET A 16 -15.31 15.37 -0.35
C MET A 16 -15.30 15.09 -1.86
N THR A 17 -14.18 14.60 -2.37
CA THR A 17 -14.15 13.96 -3.70
C THR A 17 -13.40 12.62 -3.61
N LEU A 18 -14.14 11.55 -3.33
CA LEU A 18 -13.70 10.17 -3.47
C LEU A 18 -14.70 9.44 -4.37
N ILE A 19 -14.34 9.34 -5.64
CA ILE A 19 -15.13 8.68 -6.68
C ILE A 19 -14.54 7.26 -6.84
N PHE A 20 -15.18 6.26 -6.21
CA PHE A 20 -14.92 4.80 -6.28
C PHE A 20 -13.72 4.16 -5.53
N GLY A 21 -13.58 4.36 -4.21
CA GLY A 21 -12.65 3.57 -3.37
C GLY A 21 -13.36 2.64 -2.37
N VAL A 22 -12.84 1.43 -2.13
CA VAL A 22 -13.30 0.49 -1.09
C VAL A 22 -12.65 0.84 0.26
N CYS A 23 -13.46 1.13 1.28
CA CYS A 23 -12.98 1.28 2.65
C CYS A 23 -12.70 -0.09 3.27
N VAL A 24 -11.46 -0.31 3.69
CA VAL A 24 -11.03 -1.54 4.36
C VAL A 24 -11.05 -1.28 5.87
N LEU A 25 -11.88 -2.04 6.61
CA LEU A 25 -11.82 -2.06 8.07
C LEU A 25 -10.43 -2.55 8.50
N LYS A 26 -9.94 -2.10 9.67
CA LYS A 26 -8.66 -2.55 10.24
C LYS A 26 -8.71 -4.03 10.61
N ASP A 27 -8.60 -4.86 9.59
CA ASP A 27 -8.50 -6.31 9.64
C ASP A 27 -7.10 -6.64 9.11
N ASP A 28 -6.20 -6.99 10.02
CA ASP A 28 -4.79 -7.21 9.70
C ASP A 28 -4.60 -8.34 8.69
N GLU A 29 -5.46 -9.36 8.71
CA GLU A 29 -5.39 -10.46 7.75
C GLU A 29 -5.79 -9.98 6.34
N LEU A 30 -6.84 -9.16 6.25
CA LEU A 30 -7.29 -8.57 4.99
C LEU A 30 -6.25 -7.59 4.42
N ILE A 31 -5.72 -6.71 5.27
CA ILE A 31 -4.67 -5.75 4.87
C ILE A 31 -3.45 -6.52 4.36
N ARG A 32 -3.00 -7.57 5.06
CA ARG A 32 -1.89 -8.40 4.64
C ARG A 32 -2.13 -9.08 3.28
N LYS A 33 -3.34 -9.59 3.02
CA LYS A 33 -3.71 -10.18 1.72
C LYS A 33 -3.63 -9.15 0.59
N ILE A 34 -4.15 -7.95 0.81
CA ILE A 34 -4.10 -6.85 -0.17
C ILE A 34 -2.64 -6.45 -0.47
N LEU A 35 -1.81 -6.34 0.57
CA LEU A 35 -0.39 -5.99 0.42
C LEU A 35 0.38 -7.09 -0.33
N HIS A 36 0.10 -8.36 -0.04
CA HIS A 36 0.74 -9.49 -0.72
C HIS A 36 0.36 -9.54 -2.21
N GLU A 37 -0.91 -9.36 -2.54
CA GLU A 37 -1.39 -9.31 -3.93
C GLU A 37 -0.75 -8.15 -4.71
N ALA A 38 -0.69 -6.96 -4.09
CA ALA A 38 -0.02 -5.81 -4.69
C ALA A 38 1.49 -6.00 -4.82
N HIS A 39 2.10 -6.78 -3.93
CA HIS A 39 3.53 -7.11 -3.97
C HIS A 39 3.88 -8.17 -5.02
N SER A 40 2.99 -9.13 -5.31
CA SER A 40 3.19 -10.12 -6.37
C SER A 40 3.15 -9.55 -7.78
N SER A 41 2.55 -8.36 -7.95
CA SER A 41 2.71 -7.57 -9.16
C SER A 41 4.17 -7.13 -9.28
N CYS A 42 4.91 -7.74 -10.23
CA CYS A 42 6.34 -7.54 -10.51
C CYS A 42 6.84 -6.07 -10.37
N LEU A 43 5.97 -5.09 -10.64
CA LEU A 43 6.28 -3.67 -10.57
C LEU A 43 6.54 -3.13 -9.14
N SER A 44 5.91 -3.68 -8.10
CA SER A 44 6.08 -3.15 -6.72
C SER A 44 7.38 -3.61 -6.05
N VAL A 45 7.88 -4.80 -6.45
CA VAL A 45 9.17 -5.34 -6.00
C VAL A 45 10.33 -4.42 -6.39
N TYR A 46 10.28 -3.86 -7.61
CA TYR A 46 11.34 -2.97 -8.11
C TYR A 46 11.10 -1.49 -7.79
N LEU A 47 9.84 -1.05 -7.71
CA LEU A 47 9.51 0.38 -7.60
C LEU A 47 9.16 0.83 -6.17
N GLY A 48 9.16 -0.11 -5.22
CA GLY A 48 9.12 0.16 -3.78
C GLY A 48 7.78 0.66 -3.23
N SER A 49 7.82 1.18 -2.00
CA SER A 49 6.65 1.54 -1.19
C SER A 49 5.81 2.67 -1.78
N THR A 50 6.46 3.63 -2.42
CA THR A 50 5.79 4.76 -3.07
C THR A 50 4.87 4.31 -4.19
N LYS A 51 5.32 3.38 -5.04
CA LYS A 51 4.47 2.84 -6.11
C LYS A 51 3.31 2.05 -5.55
N MET A 52 3.60 1.14 -4.60
CA MET A 52 2.57 0.31 -4.00
C MET A 52 1.47 1.15 -3.33
N TYR A 53 1.82 2.24 -2.64
CA TYR A 53 0.84 3.19 -2.11
C TYR A 53 0.03 3.88 -3.21
N ASN A 54 0.69 4.35 -4.26
CA ASN A 54 0.03 5.06 -5.36
C ASN A 54 -0.94 4.18 -6.14
N ASP A 55 -0.67 2.88 -6.24
CA ASP A 55 -1.57 1.93 -6.91
C ASP A 55 -2.72 1.52 -6.00
N LEU A 56 -2.44 1.21 -4.73
CA LEU A 56 -3.48 0.82 -3.79
C LEU A 56 -4.45 1.96 -3.44
N LYS A 57 -3.98 3.20 -3.29
CA LYS A 57 -4.83 4.35 -2.90
C LYS A 57 -5.92 4.68 -3.93
N LYS A 58 -5.79 4.18 -5.17
CA LYS A 58 -6.80 4.34 -6.23
C LYS A 58 -8.06 3.49 -5.95
N LEU A 59 -7.89 2.37 -5.24
CA LEU A 59 -8.93 1.36 -5.05
C LEU A 59 -9.28 1.12 -3.59
N TYR A 60 -8.34 1.35 -2.67
CA TYR A 60 -8.48 1.01 -1.27
C TYR A 60 -8.09 2.19 -0.37
N TRP A 61 -8.77 2.27 0.76
CA TRP A 61 -8.40 3.18 1.83
C TRP A 61 -8.56 2.50 3.19
N TRP A 62 -7.54 2.63 4.03
CA TRP A 62 -7.60 2.32 5.46
C TRP A 62 -6.66 3.24 6.25
N SER A 63 -6.97 3.43 7.54
CA SER A 63 -6.12 4.22 8.43
C SER A 63 -4.81 3.49 8.71
N GLY A 64 -3.67 4.16 8.48
CA GLY A 64 -2.34 3.55 8.66
C GLY A 64 -1.73 2.97 7.39
N MET A 65 -2.43 3.01 6.26
CA MET A 65 -2.01 2.43 4.97
C MET A 65 -0.55 2.65 4.58
N LYS A 66 -0.04 3.89 4.66
CA LYS A 66 1.37 4.18 4.35
C LYS A 66 2.35 3.44 5.26
N ARG A 67 2.04 3.36 6.56
CA ARG A 67 2.87 2.67 7.55
C ARG A 67 2.88 1.18 7.28
N ASP A 68 1.71 0.58 7.09
CA ASP A 68 1.58 -0.86 6.88
C ASP A 68 2.30 -1.31 5.59
N ILE A 69 2.20 -0.49 4.52
CA ILE A 69 2.95 -0.68 3.27
C ILE A 69 4.47 -0.64 3.51
N SER A 70 4.94 0.33 4.30
CA SER A 70 6.36 0.47 4.62
C SER A 70 6.89 -0.71 5.42
N GLU A 71 6.16 -1.13 6.46
CA GLU A 71 6.52 -2.27 7.30
C GLU A 71 6.52 -3.58 6.49
N PHE A 72 5.57 -3.75 5.59
CA PHE A 72 5.49 -4.92 4.71
C PHE A 72 6.72 -5.03 3.80
N ILE A 73 7.12 -3.94 3.15
CA ILE A 73 8.27 -3.92 2.23
C ILE A 73 9.59 -4.08 2.98
N ILE A 74 9.72 -3.50 4.18
CA ILE A 74 10.92 -3.68 5.02
C ILE A 74 11.13 -5.16 5.37
N LYS A 75 10.04 -5.92 5.59
CA LYS A 75 10.08 -7.35 5.90
C LYS A 75 10.24 -8.25 4.66
N CYS A 76 10.16 -7.70 3.45
CA CYS A 76 10.29 -8.48 2.23
C CYS A 76 11.77 -8.74 1.88
N LEU A 77 12.20 -10.00 1.94
CA LEU A 77 13.57 -10.44 1.62
C LEU A 77 14.01 -10.05 0.20
N ILE A 78 13.10 -10.14 -0.78
CA ILE A 78 13.41 -9.76 -2.18
C ILE A 78 13.66 -8.25 -2.27
N CYS A 79 12.81 -7.44 -1.64
CA CYS A 79 13.01 -5.99 -1.59
C CYS A 79 14.31 -5.61 -0.86
N GLN A 80 14.66 -6.34 0.21
CA GLN A 80 15.91 -6.13 0.94
C GLN A 80 17.13 -6.44 0.08
N GLN A 81 17.11 -7.55 -0.67
CA GLN A 81 18.19 -7.96 -1.55
C GLN A 81 18.38 -6.98 -2.72
N VAL A 82 17.30 -6.61 -3.42
CA VAL A 82 17.34 -5.62 -4.49
C VAL A 82 17.88 -4.28 -3.97
N LYS A 83 17.49 -3.86 -2.76
CA LYS A 83 18.03 -2.64 -2.15
C LYS A 83 19.54 -2.77 -1.87
N ALA A 84 20.01 -3.90 -1.35
CA ALA A 84 21.43 -4.12 -1.09
C ALA A 84 22.27 -4.13 -2.38
N GLU A 85 21.75 -4.69 -3.47
CA GLU A 85 22.41 -4.74 -4.77
C GLU A 85 22.53 -3.36 -5.43
N HIS A 86 21.50 -2.51 -5.31
CA HIS A 86 21.50 -1.15 -5.88
C HIS A 86 22.17 -0.10 -4.98
N GLN A 87 22.45 -0.43 -3.72
CA GLN A 87 23.29 0.39 -2.86
C GLN A 87 24.74 0.18 -3.31
N VAL A 88 25.14 0.86 -4.38
CA VAL A 88 26.54 0.93 -4.82
C VAL A 88 27.38 1.31 -3.60
N PRO A 89 28.41 0.52 -3.22
CA PRO A 89 29.30 0.94 -2.16
C PRO A 89 30.00 2.20 -2.66
N SER A 90 29.68 3.34 -2.04
CA SER A 90 30.39 4.61 -2.26
C SER A 90 31.79 4.52 -1.66
N ARG A 91 32.62 3.64 -2.22
CA ARG A 91 34.04 3.47 -1.91
C ARG A 91 34.75 3.03 -3.18
N LEU A 92 35.10 4.01 -4.00
CA LEU A 92 36.26 4.02 -4.89
C LEU A 92 36.27 5.39 -5.57
N LEU A 93 36.65 6.43 -4.83
CA LEU A 93 37.47 7.58 -5.24
C LEU A 93 37.91 8.31 -3.97
#